data_AF-A0A8T3PEW0-F1
#
_entry.id   AF-A0A8T3PEW0-F1
#
_cell.length_a   1.000
_cell.length_b   1.000
_cell.length_c   1.000
_cell.angle_alpha   90.00
_cell.angle_beta   90.00
_cell.angle_gamma   90.00
#
_symmetry.space_group_name_H-M   'P 1'
#
loop_
_entity.id
_entity.type
_entity.pdbx_description
1 polymer ?
#
loop_
_entity_poly.entity_id
_entity_poly.type
_entity_poly.pdbx_seq_one_letter_code
_entity_poly.pdbx_strand_id
1 'polypeptide(L)'
;MRRRIIGAAVTAAMLLSAFAISPVAAAQAPVGLGTAGAYAVLAGSTATNTGPTVVNGDLGVSPGSAVVGFPPGLVNGTINAGDAAAAQAQSDLTIAYNDAAGRACDVDLTGQDLGGLTLTAGAYCFSSSAQLTGTVTLDAQGDPNAVFIFQVGTTLTTASASSVSLINGAQACRAYWQIGSSATLGTATSFIGNILALQSITLTTGVTVDGRALARNGAVTMDTNVITRATCVPPETTECTSTLTGGTYEAISVPDGETCTLLGVTVEGDVTVGDDSKLVTKAGTEVGGDVTGVGAQAVQLYNTNVAGDVDLSGTTGQIIIGPNTCSVDPTVGGSIRLHDNFGSIAVCQVSVGERLVLRRNQGSIGLFANIVAENLIVSDNTGPAIRIRGNTVSGYVLVNRNTLTELLAIRGNDVAGDLRCFGNTPSPMHSRNTVGGLRLGQCSDPE
;
A
#
# COMPACT_ATOMS: atom_id res chain seq x y z
N MET A 1 48.41 49.64 -43.24
CA MET A 1 48.20 48.42 -42.42
C MET A 1 47.14 48.69 -41.36
N ARG A 2 45.89 48.24 -41.58
CA ARG A 2 44.87 48.17 -40.52
C ARG A 2 44.20 46.80 -40.62
N ARG A 3 44.41 45.97 -39.60
CA ARG A 3 43.97 44.58 -39.49
C ARG A 3 42.44 44.50 -39.36
N ARG A 4 41.83 43.63 -40.17
CA ARG A 4 40.42 43.22 -40.05
C ARG A 4 40.32 42.21 -38.91
N ILE A 5 39.44 42.47 -37.94
CA ILE A 5 39.06 41.52 -36.88
C ILE A 5 37.79 40.83 -37.36
N ILE A 6 37.88 39.51 -37.57
CA ILE A 6 36.74 38.63 -37.85
C ILE A 6 36.25 38.12 -36.49
N GLY A 7 35.05 38.53 -36.08
CA GLY A 7 34.38 37.97 -34.91
C GLY A 7 33.66 36.69 -35.29
N ALA A 8 34.07 35.56 -34.71
CA ALA A 8 33.37 34.29 -34.82
C ALA A 8 32.20 34.27 -33.81
N ALA A 9 30.97 34.16 -34.32
CA ALA A 9 29.78 33.92 -33.50
C ALA A 9 29.68 32.42 -33.22
N VAL A 10 29.78 32.03 -31.95
CA VAL A 10 29.54 30.66 -31.49
C VAL A 10 28.06 30.55 -31.14
N THR A 11 27.29 29.86 -31.97
CA THR A 11 25.91 29.46 -31.68
C THR A 11 25.92 28.20 -30.84
N ALA A 12 25.55 28.30 -29.57
CA ALA A 12 25.32 27.15 -28.69
C ALA A 12 23.96 26.52 -29.01
N ALA A 13 23.96 25.31 -29.56
CA ALA A 13 22.76 24.49 -29.71
C ALA A 13 22.47 23.80 -28.36
N MET A 14 21.42 24.23 -27.66
CA MET A 14 20.87 23.49 -26.53
C MET A 14 20.15 22.24 -27.05
N LEU A 15 20.73 21.07 -26.78
CA LEU A 15 20.08 19.78 -26.92
C LEU A 15 19.02 19.65 -25.82
N LEU A 16 17.75 19.80 -26.19
CA LEU A 16 16.61 19.52 -25.31
C LEU A 16 16.49 17.99 -25.21
N SER A 17 17.08 17.41 -24.17
CA SER A 17 16.86 16.01 -23.81
C SER A 17 15.42 15.85 -23.33
N ALA A 18 14.58 15.23 -24.17
CA ALA A 18 13.25 14.79 -23.79
C ALA A 18 13.38 13.72 -22.71
N PHE A 19 13.19 14.10 -21.46
CA PHE A 19 12.91 13.15 -20.39
C PHE A 19 11.55 12.52 -20.68
N ALA A 20 11.55 11.22 -20.98
CA ALA A 20 10.33 10.43 -20.93
C ALA A 20 9.86 10.39 -19.47
N ILE A 21 8.84 11.16 -19.15
CA ILE A 21 8.12 11.04 -17.89
C ILE A 21 7.24 9.81 -18.05
N SER A 22 7.75 8.63 -17.65
CA SER A 22 6.89 7.46 -17.49
C SER A 22 5.93 7.77 -16.34
N PRO A 23 4.60 7.68 -16.53
CA PRO A 23 3.69 7.79 -15.41
C PRO A 23 4.02 6.64 -14.46
N VAL A 24 4.37 6.98 -13.21
CA VAL A 24 4.45 6.00 -12.13
C VAL A 24 3.02 5.53 -11.90
N ALA A 25 2.67 4.35 -12.39
CA ALA A 25 1.39 3.73 -12.06
C ALA A 25 1.35 3.51 -10.55
N ALA A 26 0.31 4.01 -9.89
CA ALA A 26 0.14 3.79 -8.46
C ALA A 26 -0.01 2.28 -8.20
N ALA A 27 0.71 1.76 -7.21
CA ALA A 27 0.62 0.35 -6.85
C ALA A 27 -0.83 -0.03 -6.49
N GLN A 28 -1.33 -1.12 -7.05
CA GLN A 28 -2.68 -1.60 -6.77
C GLN A 28 -2.76 -2.12 -5.33
N ALA A 29 -3.68 -1.60 -4.52
CA ALA A 29 -3.93 -2.14 -3.18
C ALA A 29 -4.56 -3.55 -3.28
N PRO A 30 -4.31 -4.46 -2.33
CA PRO A 30 -4.98 -5.76 -2.30
C PRO A 30 -6.52 -5.63 -2.26
N VAL A 31 -7.23 -6.59 -2.85
CA VAL A 31 -8.70 -6.64 -2.76
C VAL A 31 -9.11 -7.28 -1.43
N GLY A 32 -9.84 -6.52 -0.61
CA GLY A 32 -10.27 -6.95 0.72
C GLY A 32 -11.36 -8.01 0.68
N LEU A 33 -11.02 -9.28 0.95
CA LEU A 33 -11.97 -10.41 0.93
C LEU A 33 -12.85 -10.51 2.17
N GLY A 34 -12.56 -9.78 3.25
CA GLY A 34 -13.28 -9.90 4.53
C GLY A 34 -13.35 -11.34 5.03
N THR A 35 -14.52 -11.76 5.51
CA THR A 35 -14.76 -13.13 5.98
C THR A 35 -14.75 -14.17 4.85
N ALA A 36 -14.98 -13.78 3.59
CA ALA A 36 -14.79 -14.67 2.44
C ALA A 36 -13.33 -15.14 2.30
N GLY A 37 -12.39 -14.38 2.88
CA GLY A 37 -10.98 -14.72 2.94
C GLY A 37 -10.70 -16.06 3.62
N ALA A 38 -11.59 -16.58 4.48
CA ALA A 38 -11.42 -17.87 5.14
C ALA A 38 -11.72 -19.09 4.25
N TYR A 39 -12.53 -18.91 3.19
CA TYR A 39 -13.06 -19.97 2.36
C TYR A 39 -12.11 -20.31 1.19
N ALA A 40 -11.87 -21.60 0.98
CA ALA A 40 -11.28 -22.11 -0.25
C ALA A 40 -12.35 -22.22 -1.35
N VAL A 41 -13.58 -22.57 -0.97
CA VAL A 41 -14.74 -22.67 -1.86
C VAL A 41 -15.92 -21.94 -1.23
N LEU A 42 -16.54 -21.02 -1.96
CA LEU A 42 -17.77 -20.35 -1.56
C LEU A 42 -18.73 -20.31 -2.76
N ALA A 43 -19.96 -20.77 -2.59
CA ALA A 43 -20.96 -20.83 -3.66
C ALA A 43 -22.28 -20.14 -3.29
N GLY A 44 -22.94 -19.56 -4.29
CA GLY A 44 -24.25 -18.93 -4.13
C GLY A 44 -25.37 -19.96 -3.99
N SER A 45 -25.38 -20.94 -4.88
CA SER A 45 -26.46 -21.92 -5.00
C SER A 45 -26.09 -23.29 -4.45
N THR A 46 -25.06 -23.93 -4.97
CA THR A 46 -24.65 -25.29 -4.59
C THR A 46 -23.15 -25.50 -4.73
N ALA A 47 -22.56 -26.28 -3.84
CA ALA A 47 -21.23 -26.87 -4.05
C ALA A 47 -21.39 -28.34 -4.42
N THR A 48 -20.87 -28.76 -5.58
CA THR A 48 -20.99 -30.14 -6.07
C THR A 48 -19.63 -30.70 -6.42
N ASN A 49 -19.35 -31.91 -5.93
CA ASN A 49 -18.11 -32.62 -6.18
C ASN A 49 -18.32 -34.01 -6.78
N THR A 50 -17.42 -34.40 -7.67
CA THR A 50 -17.20 -35.77 -8.14
C THR A 50 -15.76 -36.20 -7.81
N GLY A 51 -15.57 -37.47 -7.43
CA GLY A 51 -14.22 -37.99 -7.16
C GLY A 51 -13.54 -37.40 -5.89
N PRO A 52 -12.27 -37.78 -5.64
CA PRO A 52 -11.58 -37.49 -4.40
C PRO A 52 -10.98 -36.07 -4.39
N THR A 53 -11.82 -35.04 -4.45
CA THR A 53 -11.39 -33.65 -4.29
C THR A 53 -10.94 -33.36 -2.86
N VAL A 54 -9.89 -32.55 -2.70
CA VAL A 54 -9.44 -32.03 -1.41
C VAL A 54 -9.58 -30.51 -1.39
N VAL A 55 -10.32 -29.99 -0.39
CA VAL A 55 -10.48 -28.56 -0.13
C VAL A 55 -9.72 -28.20 1.15
N ASN A 56 -8.62 -27.45 1.05
CA ASN A 56 -7.83 -26.97 2.17
C ASN A 56 -8.24 -25.53 2.52
N GLY A 57 -9.23 -25.42 3.42
CA GLY A 57 -9.92 -24.20 3.79
C GLY A 57 -11.41 -24.46 3.99
N ASP A 58 -12.15 -23.44 4.41
CA ASP A 58 -13.60 -23.60 4.61
C ASP A 58 -14.34 -23.75 3.28
N LEU A 59 -15.45 -24.49 3.31
CA LEU A 59 -16.38 -24.63 2.19
C LEU A 59 -17.72 -24.03 2.59
N GLY A 60 -18.24 -23.09 1.79
CA GLY A 60 -19.46 -22.35 2.10
C GLY A 60 -20.49 -22.40 1.00
N VAL A 61 -21.77 -22.42 1.36
CA VAL A 61 -22.89 -22.20 0.43
C VAL A 61 -23.91 -21.28 1.09
N SER A 62 -24.30 -20.20 0.43
CA SER A 62 -25.38 -19.30 0.86
C SER A 62 -25.81 -18.40 -0.32
N PRO A 63 -27.11 -18.10 -0.51
CA PRO A 63 -28.27 -18.52 0.30
C PRO A 63 -28.70 -19.98 0.08
N GLY A 64 -28.11 -20.69 -0.87
CA GLY A 64 -28.27 -22.14 -0.97
C GLY A 64 -27.68 -22.86 0.24
N SER A 65 -27.94 -24.16 0.34
CA SER A 65 -27.44 -25.00 1.45
C SER A 65 -26.92 -26.37 1.01
N ALA A 66 -26.95 -26.66 -0.30
CA ALA A 66 -26.57 -27.98 -0.78
C ALA A 66 -25.06 -28.08 -1.00
N VAL A 67 -24.44 -29.00 -0.27
CA VAL A 67 -23.07 -29.49 -0.46
C VAL A 67 -23.17 -30.97 -0.80
N VAL A 68 -22.74 -31.35 -2.01
CA VAL A 68 -22.92 -32.70 -2.56
C VAL A 68 -21.57 -33.28 -2.96
N GLY A 69 -21.33 -34.56 -2.69
CA GLY A 69 -20.11 -35.27 -3.07
C GLY A 69 -18.96 -35.17 -2.06
N PHE A 70 -19.27 -34.83 -0.80
CA PHE A 70 -18.35 -34.87 0.34
C PHE A 70 -18.95 -35.78 1.43
N PRO A 71 -18.67 -37.10 1.42
CA PRO A 71 -17.67 -37.85 0.63
C PRO A 71 -18.05 -38.18 -0.83
N PRO A 72 -17.09 -38.59 -1.72
CA PRO A 72 -15.69 -38.93 -1.42
C PRO A 72 -14.74 -37.73 -1.33
N GLY A 73 -15.21 -36.52 -1.65
CA GLY A 73 -14.42 -35.31 -1.40
C GLY A 73 -14.14 -35.12 0.09
N LEU A 74 -13.04 -34.45 0.39
CA LEU A 74 -12.59 -34.09 1.73
C LEU A 74 -12.48 -32.57 1.87
N VAL A 75 -12.96 -32.06 3.00
CA VAL A 75 -12.77 -30.65 3.40
C VAL A 75 -11.89 -30.62 4.66
N ASN A 76 -10.72 -30.02 4.54
CA ASN A 76 -9.79 -29.73 5.64
C ASN A 76 -10.09 -28.32 6.18
N GLY A 77 -11.29 -28.16 6.71
CA GLY A 77 -11.87 -26.91 7.17
C GLY A 77 -13.31 -27.14 7.64
N THR A 78 -14.07 -26.06 7.76
CA THR A 78 -15.48 -26.12 8.17
C THR A 78 -16.39 -26.07 6.95
N ILE A 79 -17.42 -26.91 6.93
CA ILE A 79 -18.51 -26.82 5.95
C ILE A 79 -19.60 -25.94 6.54
N ASN A 80 -19.82 -24.78 5.93
CA ASN A 80 -20.83 -23.79 6.31
C ASN A 80 -21.96 -23.78 5.27
N ALA A 81 -23.04 -24.50 5.54
CA ALA A 81 -24.10 -24.78 4.55
C ALA A 81 -25.41 -24.08 4.89
N GLY A 82 -25.67 -22.94 4.25
CA GLY A 82 -26.87 -22.13 4.45
C GLY A 82 -26.93 -21.39 5.80
N ASP A 83 -25.78 -21.21 6.46
CA ASP A 83 -25.70 -20.55 7.77
C ASP A 83 -25.30 -19.07 7.69
N ALA A 84 -25.26 -18.42 8.85
CA ALA A 84 -24.92 -17.01 8.98
C ALA A 84 -23.46 -16.70 8.58
N ALA A 85 -22.52 -17.63 8.80
CA ALA A 85 -21.11 -17.42 8.46
C ALA A 85 -20.93 -17.42 6.93
N ALA A 86 -21.56 -18.37 6.22
CA ALA A 86 -21.58 -18.39 4.76
C ALA A 86 -22.33 -17.19 4.18
N ALA A 87 -23.41 -16.73 4.82
CA ALA A 87 -24.14 -15.52 4.40
C ALA A 87 -23.30 -14.24 4.54
N GLN A 88 -22.56 -14.08 5.64
CA GLN A 88 -21.64 -12.95 5.81
C GLN A 88 -20.51 -13.01 4.78
N ALA A 89 -19.93 -14.19 4.55
CA ALA A 89 -18.89 -14.38 3.55
C ALA A 89 -19.37 -14.02 2.14
N GLN A 90 -20.62 -14.32 1.77
CA GLN A 90 -21.19 -13.90 0.48
C GLN A 90 -21.37 -12.38 0.36
N SER A 91 -21.70 -11.72 1.46
CA SER A 91 -21.80 -10.25 1.51
C SER A 91 -20.42 -9.62 1.31
N ASP A 92 -19.40 -10.13 2.00
CA ASP A 92 -18.02 -9.65 1.87
C ASP A 92 -17.44 -9.97 0.48
N LEU A 93 -17.75 -11.14 -0.09
CA LEU A 93 -17.42 -11.48 -1.47
C LEU A 93 -18.04 -10.50 -2.46
N THR A 94 -19.27 -10.04 -2.22
CA THR A 94 -19.91 -9.03 -3.07
C THR A 94 -19.17 -7.70 -3.02
N ILE A 95 -18.71 -7.28 -1.84
CA ILE A 95 -17.89 -6.07 -1.69
C ILE A 95 -16.56 -6.23 -2.46
N ALA A 96 -15.85 -7.34 -2.24
CA ALA A 96 -14.59 -7.64 -2.90
C ALA A 96 -14.72 -7.71 -4.43
N TYR A 97 -15.79 -8.33 -4.93
CA TYR A 97 -16.08 -8.41 -6.36
C TYR A 97 -16.28 -7.01 -6.95
N ASN A 98 -17.04 -6.14 -6.28
CA ASN A 98 -17.30 -4.79 -6.74
C ASN A 98 -16.06 -3.89 -6.65
N ASP A 99 -15.20 -4.06 -5.62
CA ASP A 99 -13.90 -3.40 -5.53
C ASP A 99 -13.03 -3.78 -6.73
N ALA A 100 -12.81 -5.09 -6.95
CA ALA A 100 -12.02 -5.59 -8.07
C ALA A 100 -12.54 -5.12 -9.44
N ALA A 101 -13.87 -5.15 -9.65
CA ALA A 101 -14.50 -4.66 -10.88
C ALA A 101 -14.42 -3.13 -11.05
N GLY A 102 -14.28 -2.39 -9.95
CA GLY A 102 -14.23 -0.93 -9.92
C GLY A 102 -12.83 -0.33 -10.05
N ARG A 103 -11.77 -1.15 -10.01
CA ARG A 103 -10.38 -0.68 -10.21
C ARG A 103 -10.23 -0.07 -11.60
N ALA A 104 -9.39 0.96 -11.71
CA ALA A 104 -8.99 1.49 -13.00
C ALA A 104 -8.24 0.41 -13.80
N CYS A 105 -8.54 0.28 -15.09
CA CYS A 105 -7.81 -0.63 -15.96
C CYS A 105 -6.47 0.00 -16.36
N ASP A 106 -5.38 -0.73 -16.14
CA ASP A 106 -4.03 -0.32 -16.52
C ASP A 106 -3.71 -0.79 -17.94
N VAL A 107 -4.10 -2.03 -18.28
CA VAL A 107 -3.84 -2.64 -19.60
C VAL A 107 -5.07 -3.40 -20.10
N ASP A 108 -5.58 -3.01 -21.28
CA ASP A 108 -6.64 -3.74 -21.97
C ASP A 108 -6.06 -4.89 -22.82
N LEU A 109 -6.44 -6.11 -22.47
CA LEU A 109 -6.04 -7.36 -23.14
C LEU A 109 -7.22 -8.00 -23.90
N THR A 110 -8.30 -7.27 -24.14
CA THR A 110 -9.47 -7.77 -24.88
C THR A 110 -9.08 -8.43 -26.20
N GLY A 111 -9.52 -9.68 -26.39
CA GLY A 111 -9.24 -10.48 -27.58
C GLY A 111 -7.86 -11.14 -27.62
N GLN A 112 -7.02 -10.94 -26.61
CA GLN A 112 -5.73 -11.62 -26.47
C GLN A 112 -5.86 -12.86 -25.58
N ASP A 113 -5.14 -13.93 -25.94
CA ASP A 113 -4.95 -15.09 -25.06
C ASP A 113 -3.85 -14.76 -24.03
N LEU A 114 -4.06 -15.14 -22.77
CA LEU A 114 -3.10 -14.93 -21.68
C LEU A 114 -1.83 -15.79 -21.82
N GLY A 115 -1.91 -16.87 -22.60
CA GLY A 115 -0.84 -17.81 -22.86
C GLY A 115 0.40 -17.16 -23.46
N GLY A 116 1.55 -17.39 -22.83
CA GLY A 116 2.85 -16.87 -23.22
C GLY A 116 3.14 -15.45 -22.71
N LEU A 117 2.19 -14.78 -22.07
CA LEU A 117 2.41 -13.45 -21.51
C LEU A 117 3.15 -13.52 -20.18
N THR A 118 4.04 -12.55 -19.97
CA THR A 118 4.60 -12.21 -18.66
C THR A 118 4.03 -10.86 -18.26
N LEU A 119 3.29 -10.82 -17.17
CA LEU A 119 2.54 -9.67 -16.69
C LEU A 119 3.17 -9.17 -15.39
N THR A 120 3.41 -7.87 -15.30
CA THR A 120 3.85 -7.22 -14.06
C THR A 120 2.66 -6.84 -13.19
N ALA A 121 2.90 -6.29 -11.99
CA ALA A 121 1.82 -5.80 -11.14
C ALA A 121 0.90 -4.82 -11.88
N GLY A 122 -0.42 -4.92 -11.68
CA GLY A 122 -1.41 -4.06 -12.34
C GLY A 122 -2.79 -4.70 -12.54
N ALA A 123 -3.72 -3.89 -13.05
CA ALA A 123 -5.07 -4.28 -13.44
C ALA A 123 -5.19 -4.49 -14.95
N TYR A 124 -5.53 -5.71 -15.35
CA TYR A 124 -5.70 -6.17 -16.72
C TYR A 124 -7.18 -6.36 -17.04
N CYS A 125 -7.70 -5.67 -18.04
CA CYS A 125 -9.11 -5.73 -18.38
C CYS A 125 -9.39 -6.47 -19.70
N PHE A 126 -10.55 -7.12 -19.74
CA PHE A 126 -11.14 -7.75 -20.91
C PHE A 126 -12.59 -7.31 -20.99
N SER A 127 -13.00 -6.58 -22.02
CA SER A 127 -14.41 -6.20 -22.20
C SER A 127 -15.30 -7.40 -22.56
N SER A 128 -14.67 -8.53 -22.95
CA SER A 128 -15.31 -9.80 -23.32
C SER A 128 -14.79 -10.95 -22.46
N SER A 129 -14.71 -12.16 -23.02
CA SER A 129 -14.10 -13.31 -22.38
C SER A 129 -12.58 -13.19 -22.33
N ALA A 130 -11.97 -13.79 -21.32
CA ALA A 130 -10.54 -14.07 -21.25
C ALA A 130 -10.29 -15.56 -21.49
N GLN A 131 -9.22 -15.87 -22.23
CA GLN A 131 -8.79 -17.24 -22.49
C GLN A 131 -7.35 -17.42 -22.02
N LEU A 132 -7.05 -18.61 -21.51
CA LEU A 132 -5.69 -19.02 -21.17
C LEU A 132 -5.38 -20.34 -21.85
N THR A 133 -4.47 -20.31 -22.81
CA THR A 133 -3.92 -21.49 -23.48
C THR A 133 -2.43 -21.60 -23.19
N GLY A 134 -2.03 -22.58 -22.37
CA GLY A 134 -0.64 -22.72 -21.93
C GLY A 134 -0.38 -21.95 -20.63
N THR A 135 0.72 -21.21 -20.55
CA THR A 135 1.16 -20.58 -19.30
C THR A 135 1.09 -19.06 -19.37
N VAL A 136 0.50 -18.42 -18.35
CA VAL A 136 0.70 -16.99 -18.07
C VAL A 136 1.62 -16.85 -16.86
N THR A 137 2.58 -15.93 -16.93
CA THR A 137 3.53 -15.67 -15.85
C THR A 137 3.22 -14.32 -15.20
N LEU A 138 3.12 -14.30 -13.86
CA LEU A 138 2.98 -13.11 -13.06
C LEU A 138 4.34 -12.80 -12.42
N ASP A 139 4.90 -11.64 -12.77
CA ASP A 139 6.22 -11.19 -12.35
C ASP A 139 6.08 -10.03 -11.38
N ALA A 140 6.44 -10.27 -10.13
CA ALA A 140 6.45 -9.25 -9.09
C ALA A 140 7.65 -8.30 -9.18
N GLN A 141 8.63 -8.58 -10.03
CA GLN A 141 9.84 -7.76 -10.22
C GLN A 141 10.61 -7.47 -8.92
N GLY A 142 10.56 -8.41 -7.96
CA GLY A 142 11.17 -8.26 -6.64
C GLY A 142 10.24 -7.67 -5.57
N ASP A 143 9.04 -7.20 -5.93
CA ASP A 143 8.08 -6.68 -4.95
C ASP A 143 7.14 -7.79 -4.44
N PRO A 144 7.34 -8.35 -3.23
CA PRO A 144 6.44 -9.35 -2.67
C PRO A 144 5.03 -8.81 -2.41
N ASN A 145 4.84 -7.49 -2.46
CA ASN A 145 3.56 -6.82 -2.35
C ASN A 145 2.83 -6.62 -3.69
N ALA A 146 3.42 -7.03 -4.82
CA ALA A 146 2.83 -6.91 -6.14
C ALA A 146 1.41 -7.52 -6.21
N VAL A 147 0.46 -6.74 -6.73
CA VAL A 147 -0.95 -7.13 -6.90
C VAL A 147 -1.30 -7.23 -8.38
N PHE A 148 -2.01 -8.30 -8.72
CA PHE A 148 -2.47 -8.59 -10.08
C PHE A 148 -3.99 -8.71 -10.06
N ILE A 149 -4.68 -7.88 -10.84
CA ILE A 149 -6.14 -7.87 -10.92
C ILE A 149 -6.55 -8.13 -12.37
N PHE A 150 -7.36 -9.15 -12.59
CA PHE A 150 -7.93 -9.47 -13.90
C PHE A 150 -9.42 -9.17 -13.87
N GLN A 151 -9.85 -8.21 -14.67
CA GLN A 151 -11.24 -7.78 -14.82
C GLN A 151 -11.80 -8.36 -16.12
N VAL A 152 -12.60 -9.42 -16.03
CA VAL A 152 -13.13 -10.12 -17.20
C VAL A 152 -14.62 -9.84 -17.33
N GLY A 153 -15.01 -9.20 -18.44
CA GLY A 153 -16.39 -8.77 -18.67
C GLY A 153 -17.38 -9.93 -18.77
N THR A 154 -16.96 -11.08 -19.30
CA THR A 154 -17.82 -12.28 -19.40
C THR A 154 -17.19 -13.52 -18.78
N THR A 155 -16.70 -14.47 -19.57
CA THR A 155 -16.23 -15.78 -19.10
C THR A 155 -14.72 -15.84 -19.05
N LEU A 156 -14.18 -16.56 -18.07
CA LEU A 156 -12.79 -17.04 -18.09
C LEU A 156 -12.78 -18.52 -18.44
N THR A 157 -11.97 -18.90 -19.43
CA THR A 157 -11.76 -20.31 -19.78
C THR A 157 -10.29 -20.64 -19.92
N THR A 158 -9.86 -21.78 -19.36
CA THR A 158 -8.51 -22.31 -19.59
C THR A 158 -8.56 -23.55 -20.47
N ALA A 159 -7.59 -23.70 -21.36
CA ALA A 159 -7.35 -24.97 -22.05
C ALA A 159 -6.82 -26.02 -21.05
N SER A 160 -6.94 -27.30 -21.40
CA SER A 160 -6.34 -28.39 -20.60
C SER A 160 -4.85 -28.18 -20.38
N ALA A 161 -4.36 -28.53 -19.18
CA ALA A 161 -2.96 -28.39 -18.76
C ALA A 161 -2.40 -26.95 -18.82
N SER A 162 -3.27 -25.93 -18.79
CA SER A 162 -2.83 -24.54 -18.67
C SER A 162 -2.31 -24.24 -17.26
N SER A 163 -1.52 -23.19 -17.12
CA SER A 163 -0.99 -22.78 -15.83
C SER A 163 -0.87 -21.27 -15.64
N VAL A 164 -1.01 -20.84 -14.39
CA VAL A 164 -0.57 -19.52 -13.92
C VAL A 164 0.73 -19.76 -13.13
N SER A 165 1.79 -19.02 -13.45
CA SER A 165 3.11 -19.14 -12.82
C SER A 165 3.48 -17.85 -12.09
N LEU A 166 4.06 -17.95 -10.91
CA LEU A 166 4.55 -16.82 -10.12
C LEU A 166 6.08 -16.79 -10.18
N ILE A 167 6.67 -15.61 -10.40
CA ILE A 167 8.12 -15.40 -10.33
C ILE A 167 8.45 -14.12 -9.55
N ASN A 168 9.71 -14.02 -9.12
CA ASN A 168 10.31 -12.82 -8.52
C ASN A 168 9.51 -12.23 -7.34
N GLY A 169 8.99 -13.08 -6.45
CA GLY A 169 8.26 -12.65 -5.25
C GLY A 169 6.74 -12.60 -5.38
N ALA A 170 6.18 -12.90 -6.56
CA ALA A 170 4.73 -12.84 -6.74
C ALA A 170 4.02 -13.87 -5.85
N GLN A 171 2.88 -13.48 -5.26
CA GLN A 171 2.15 -14.31 -4.30
C GLN A 171 0.74 -14.63 -4.77
N ALA A 172 0.32 -15.90 -4.62
CA ALA A 172 -1.00 -16.38 -5.02
C ALA A 172 -2.15 -15.60 -4.38
N CYS A 173 -1.99 -15.21 -3.11
CA CYS A 173 -2.98 -14.44 -2.36
C CYS A 173 -3.25 -13.04 -2.96
N ARG A 174 -2.32 -12.49 -3.76
CA ARG A 174 -2.38 -11.15 -4.37
C ARG A 174 -2.80 -11.15 -5.85
N ALA A 175 -3.16 -12.33 -6.38
CA ALA A 175 -3.79 -12.45 -7.70
C ALA A 175 -5.31 -12.54 -7.54
N TYR A 176 -6.05 -11.66 -8.22
CA TYR A 176 -7.51 -11.59 -8.16
C TYR A 176 -8.12 -11.64 -9.55
N TRP A 177 -9.09 -12.52 -9.75
CA TRP A 177 -9.76 -12.77 -11.02
C TRP A 177 -11.24 -12.46 -10.87
N GLN A 178 -11.64 -11.24 -11.19
CA GLN A 178 -13.05 -10.83 -11.21
C GLN A 178 -13.67 -11.25 -12.54
N ILE A 179 -14.68 -12.13 -12.49
CA ILE A 179 -15.30 -12.72 -13.68
C ILE A 179 -16.77 -12.30 -13.76
N GLY A 180 -17.12 -11.59 -14.84
CA GLY A 180 -18.44 -11.00 -15.07
C GLY A 180 -19.57 -12.01 -15.24
N SER A 181 -19.24 -13.26 -15.57
CA SER A 181 -20.18 -14.38 -15.61
C SER A 181 -19.60 -15.61 -14.90
N SER A 182 -19.15 -16.62 -15.64
CA SER A 182 -18.66 -17.89 -15.10
C SER A 182 -17.20 -18.14 -15.47
N ALA A 183 -16.51 -18.91 -14.63
CA ALA A 183 -15.18 -19.44 -14.91
C ALA A 183 -15.24 -20.95 -15.18
N THR A 184 -14.49 -21.43 -16.17
CA THR A 184 -14.34 -22.87 -16.44
C THR A 184 -12.86 -23.19 -16.65
N LEU A 185 -12.28 -23.92 -15.71
CA LEU A 185 -10.89 -24.34 -15.79
C LEU A 185 -10.80 -25.72 -16.43
N GLY A 186 -10.11 -25.82 -17.56
CA GLY A 186 -9.88 -27.06 -18.32
C GLY A 186 -9.07 -28.08 -17.53
N THR A 187 -9.10 -29.34 -17.97
CA THR A 187 -8.59 -30.46 -17.18
C THR A 187 -7.11 -30.30 -16.85
N ALA A 188 -6.71 -30.72 -15.65
CA ALA A 188 -5.33 -30.60 -15.18
C ALA A 188 -4.74 -29.17 -15.23
N THR A 189 -5.57 -28.12 -15.20
CA THR A 189 -5.07 -26.74 -15.06
C THR A 189 -4.44 -26.54 -13.67
N SER A 190 -3.28 -25.90 -13.61
CA SER A 190 -2.68 -25.40 -12.36
C SER A 190 -2.91 -23.90 -12.23
N PHE A 191 -3.95 -23.52 -11.51
CA PHE A 191 -4.41 -22.14 -11.41
C PHE A 191 -3.93 -21.47 -10.12
N ILE A 192 -3.60 -20.18 -10.22
CA ILE A 192 -3.15 -19.38 -9.09
C ILE A 192 -4.03 -18.14 -8.97
N GLY A 193 -4.51 -17.87 -7.76
CA GLY A 193 -5.25 -16.67 -7.41
C GLY A 193 -6.70 -16.90 -6.96
N ASN A 194 -7.33 -15.80 -6.56
CA ASN A 194 -8.69 -15.77 -6.05
C ASN A 194 -9.66 -15.52 -7.19
N ILE A 195 -10.51 -16.51 -7.52
CA ILE A 195 -11.55 -16.37 -8.53
C ILE A 195 -12.81 -15.83 -7.87
N LEU A 196 -13.26 -14.64 -8.29
CA LEU A 196 -14.48 -13.98 -7.86
C LEU A 196 -15.45 -13.95 -9.04
N ALA A 197 -16.24 -15.01 -9.20
CA ALA A 197 -17.19 -15.13 -10.32
C ALA A 197 -18.59 -14.64 -9.94
N LEU A 198 -19.24 -13.91 -10.84
CA LEU A 198 -20.62 -13.47 -10.63
C LEU A 198 -21.60 -14.65 -10.63
N GLN A 199 -21.39 -15.61 -11.52
CA GLN A 199 -22.24 -16.78 -11.70
C GLN A 199 -21.52 -18.02 -11.17
N SER A 200 -21.17 -18.98 -12.01
CA SER A 200 -20.67 -20.30 -11.57
C SER A 200 -19.16 -20.45 -11.81
N ILE A 201 -18.55 -21.36 -11.06
CA ILE A 201 -17.16 -21.81 -11.29
C ILE A 201 -17.18 -23.31 -11.52
N THR A 202 -16.55 -23.75 -12.61
CA THR A 202 -16.38 -25.17 -12.93
C THR A 202 -14.90 -25.51 -12.96
N LEU A 203 -14.48 -26.35 -12.02
CA LEU A 203 -13.15 -26.95 -11.96
C LEU A 203 -13.29 -28.36 -12.54
N THR A 204 -12.79 -28.57 -13.75
CA THR A 204 -12.84 -29.89 -14.38
C THR A 204 -11.80 -30.83 -13.77
N THR A 205 -11.77 -32.09 -14.22
CA THR A 205 -10.98 -33.16 -13.62
C THR A 205 -9.51 -32.77 -13.40
N GLY A 206 -9.02 -32.90 -12.17
CA GLY A 206 -7.60 -32.77 -11.86
C GLY A 206 -7.05 -31.35 -11.80
N VAL A 207 -7.90 -30.32 -11.85
CA VAL A 207 -7.48 -28.92 -11.61
C VAL A 207 -6.91 -28.76 -10.19
N THR A 208 -5.80 -28.04 -10.08
CA THR A 208 -5.25 -27.56 -8.81
C THR A 208 -5.40 -26.04 -8.74
N VAL A 209 -5.85 -25.53 -7.58
CA VAL A 209 -5.98 -24.09 -7.33
C VAL A 209 -5.18 -23.74 -6.08
N ASP A 210 -4.18 -22.88 -6.22
CA ASP A 210 -3.57 -22.15 -5.11
C ASP A 210 -4.21 -20.76 -5.02
N GLY A 211 -5.23 -20.64 -4.19
CA GLY A 211 -6.16 -19.52 -4.19
C GLY A 211 -7.55 -19.92 -3.73
N ARG A 212 -8.59 -19.38 -4.38
CA ARG A 212 -9.98 -19.55 -3.95
C ARG A 212 -10.93 -19.66 -5.14
N ALA A 213 -12.01 -20.42 -5.00
CA ALA A 213 -13.12 -20.47 -5.94
C ALA A 213 -14.39 -19.87 -5.29
N LEU A 214 -14.65 -18.60 -5.55
CA LEU A 214 -15.71 -17.81 -4.91
C LEU A 214 -16.78 -17.40 -5.94
N ALA A 215 -17.90 -18.11 -5.95
CA ALA A 215 -19.04 -17.89 -6.83
C ALA A 215 -20.18 -17.16 -6.10
N ARG A 216 -20.55 -15.96 -6.57
CA ARG A 216 -21.56 -15.12 -5.90
C ARG A 216 -22.96 -15.69 -5.99
N ASN A 217 -23.44 -15.96 -7.21
CA ASN A 217 -24.83 -16.38 -7.44
C ASN A 217 -24.96 -17.86 -7.81
N GLY A 218 -23.93 -18.40 -8.48
CA GLY A 218 -23.96 -19.72 -9.07
C GLY A 218 -23.37 -20.81 -8.20
N ALA A 219 -23.11 -21.94 -8.86
CA ALA A 219 -22.55 -23.12 -8.22
C ALA A 219 -21.02 -23.14 -8.35
N VAL A 220 -20.38 -23.87 -7.44
CA VAL A 220 -19.01 -24.36 -7.64
C VAL A 220 -19.07 -25.86 -7.91
N THR A 221 -18.61 -26.28 -9.08
CA THR A 221 -18.55 -27.70 -9.49
C THR A 221 -17.10 -28.16 -9.56
N MET A 222 -16.81 -29.30 -8.95
CA MET A 222 -15.47 -29.87 -8.79
C MET A 222 -15.43 -31.33 -9.24
N ASP A 223 -14.29 -31.76 -9.76
CA ASP A 223 -13.98 -33.15 -10.08
C ASP A 223 -12.50 -33.46 -9.78
N THR A 224 -12.24 -34.29 -8.77
CA THR A 224 -10.89 -34.79 -8.45
C THR A 224 -9.84 -33.66 -8.35
N ASN A 225 -10.19 -32.58 -7.64
CA ASN A 225 -9.40 -31.35 -7.56
C ASN A 225 -8.62 -31.22 -6.25
N VAL A 226 -7.64 -30.31 -6.23
CA VAL A 226 -7.05 -29.80 -4.99
C VAL A 226 -7.19 -28.29 -4.97
N ILE A 227 -7.96 -27.77 -4.02
CA ILE A 227 -8.14 -26.33 -3.83
C ILE A 227 -7.53 -25.96 -2.50
N THR A 228 -6.47 -25.17 -2.51
CA THR A 228 -5.80 -24.71 -1.30
C THR A 228 -5.92 -23.21 -1.18
N ARG A 229 -6.50 -22.75 -0.08
CA ARG A 229 -6.62 -21.33 0.23
C ARG A 229 -5.24 -20.69 0.34
N ALA A 230 -4.88 -19.85 -0.63
CA ALA A 230 -3.66 -19.06 -0.56
C ALA A 230 -3.71 -18.08 0.63
N THR A 231 -2.74 -18.17 1.52
CA THR A 231 -2.38 -17.13 2.48
C THR A 231 -1.12 -16.45 1.98
N CYS A 232 -1.05 -15.12 2.07
CA CYS A 232 0.20 -14.45 1.78
C CYS A 232 1.25 -14.95 2.75
N VAL A 233 2.44 -15.25 2.24
CA VAL A 233 3.61 -15.37 3.08
C VAL A 233 3.88 -13.94 3.55
N PRO A 234 3.78 -13.66 4.87
CA PRO A 234 4.22 -12.36 5.36
C PRO A 234 5.70 -12.20 4.97
N PRO A 235 6.14 -10.99 4.60
CA PRO A 235 7.53 -10.77 4.24
C PRO A 235 8.45 -11.29 5.35
N GLU A 236 9.55 -11.94 4.99
CA GLU A 236 10.54 -12.38 5.97
C GLU A 236 11.02 -11.16 6.76
N THR A 237 10.61 -11.10 8.02
CA THR A 237 10.90 -9.97 8.87
C THR A 237 12.24 -10.21 9.56
N THR A 238 13.23 -9.41 9.21
CA THR A 238 14.54 -9.44 9.85
C THR A 238 14.49 -8.66 11.15
N GLU A 239 14.78 -9.32 12.27
CA GLU A 239 14.97 -8.65 13.55
C GLU A 239 16.31 -7.91 13.58
N CYS A 240 16.25 -6.60 13.81
CA CYS A 240 17.43 -5.75 13.94
C CYS A 240 17.66 -5.39 15.40
N THR A 241 18.66 -6.02 16.02
CA THR A 241 19.07 -5.76 17.41
C THR A 241 20.34 -4.92 17.53
N SER A 242 20.95 -4.54 16.40
CA SER A 242 22.18 -3.73 16.39
C SER A 242 22.31 -2.90 15.11
N THR A 243 23.29 -3.14 14.26
CA THR A 243 23.50 -2.38 13.02
C THR A 243 23.42 -3.28 11.80
N LEU A 244 22.58 -2.90 10.84
CA LEU A 244 22.55 -3.49 9.50
C LEU A 244 23.22 -2.50 8.53
N THR A 245 24.10 -3.02 7.68
CA THR A 245 24.88 -2.22 6.72
C THR A 245 24.77 -2.81 5.33
N GLY A 246 24.24 -2.05 4.37
CA GLY A 246 23.96 -2.55 3.03
C GLY A 246 22.87 -3.62 3.00
N GLY A 247 22.64 -4.18 1.81
CA GLY A 247 21.71 -5.30 1.62
C GLY A 247 20.26 -4.88 1.40
N THR A 248 19.48 -5.84 0.92
CA THR A 248 18.04 -5.73 0.68
C THR A 248 17.30 -6.67 1.63
N TYR A 249 16.28 -6.17 2.31
CA TYR A 249 15.47 -6.91 3.28
C TYR A 249 13.99 -6.76 2.94
N GLU A 250 13.20 -7.82 3.05
CA GLU A 250 11.76 -7.73 2.75
C GLU A 250 11.01 -6.89 3.78
N ALA A 251 11.31 -7.09 5.07
CA ALA A 251 10.81 -6.26 6.16
C ALA A 251 11.82 -6.24 7.32
N ILE A 252 11.78 -5.19 8.14
CA ILE A 252 12.60 -5.08 9.35
C ILE A 252 11.71 -4.84 10.56
N SER A 253 12.00 -5.56 11.65
CA SER A 253 11.44 -5.27 12.97
C SER A 253 12.57 -4.91 13.93
N VAL A 254 12.39 -3.85 14.70
CA VAL A 254 13.23 -3.52 15.85
C VAL A 254 12.52 -4.08 17.09
N PRO A 255 13.02 -5.14 17.73
CA PRO A 255 12.36 -5.72 18.90
C PRO A 255 12.30 -4.74 20.09
N ASP A 256 11.40 -5.02 21.03
CA ASP A 256 11.22 -4.19 22.23
C ASP A 256 12.53 -4.02 23.01
N GLY A 257 12.82 -2.78 23.43
CA GLY A 257 14.03 -2.42 24.17
C GLY A 257 15.33 -2.42 23.35
N GLU A 258 15.30 -2.86 22.09
CA GLU A 258 16.50 -2.96 21.26
C GLU A 258 16.84 -1.65 20.54
N THR A 259 18.09 -1.54 20.10
CA THR A 259 18.52 -0.41 19.27
C THR A 259 18.95 -0.92 17.90
N CYS A 260 18.24 -0.49 16.87
CA CYS A 260 18.58 -0.74 15.47
C CYS A 260 19.19 0.50 14.80
N THR A 261 20.27 0.30 14.05
CA THR A 261 20.82 1.28 13.11
C THR A 261 20.84 0.72 11.69
N LEU A 262 20.20 1.41 10.75
CA LEU A 262 20.19 1.04 9.33
C LEU A 262 21.12 1.98 8.54
N LEU A 263 22.16 1.43 7.91
CA LEU A 263 23.14 2.19 7.14
C LEU A 263 23.20 1.70 5.69
N GLY A 264 22.67 2.48 4.76
CA GLY A 264 22.72 2.13 3.33
C GLY A 264 21.89 0.90 2.97
N VAL A 265 20.83 0.63 3.75
CA VAL A 265 20.00 -0.57 3.65
C VAL A 265 18.78 -0.29 2.77
N THR A 266 18.39 -1.22 1.92
CA THR A 266 17.10 -1.18 1.22
C THR A 266 16.12 -2.13 1.92
N VAL A 267 14.98 -1.63 2.35
CA VAL A 267 13.86 -2.42 2.87
C VAL A 267 12.75 -2.36 1.83
N GLU A 268 12.33 -3.47 1.26
CA GLU A 268 11.30 -3.50 0.21
C GLU A 268 9.90 -3.24 0.79
N GLY A 269 9.64 -3.73 2.01
CA GLY A 269 8.41 -3.52 2.76
C GLY A 269 8.61 -2.60 3.97
N ASP A 270 7.97 -2.98 5.08
CA ASP A 270 7.81 -2.11 6.24
C ASP A 270 8.99 -2.20 7.23
N VAL A 271 9.14 -1.11 8.00
CA VAL A 271 9.96 -1.08 9.20
C VAL A 271 9.05 -0.87 10.41
N THR A 272 9.02 -1.84 11.33
CA THR A 272 8.28 -1.74 12.59
C THR A 272 9.24 -1.49 13.76
N VAL A 273 8.89 -0.56 14.64
CA VAL A 273 9.69 -0.18 15.81
C VAL A 273 8.93 -0.56 17.09
N GLY A 274 9.50 -1.49 17.86
CA GLY A 274 8.95 -1.99 19.12
C GLY A 274 8.95 -0.98 20.27
N ASP A 275 8.33 -1.37 21.37
CA ASP A 275 8.21 -0.55 22.58
C ASP A 275 9.57 -0.34 23.26
N ASP A 276 9.81 0.85 23.82
CA ASP A 276 11.11 1.27 24.39
C ASP A 276 12.33 1.03 23.47
N SER A 277 12.10 0.82 22.18
CA SER A 277 13.16 0.54 21.21
C SER A 277 13.63 1.80 20.50
N LYS A 278 14.78 1.72 19.84
CA LYS A 278 15.36 2.85 19.13
C LYS A 278 15.68 2.48 17.69
N LEU A 279 15.11 3.23 16.75
CA LEU A 279 15.48 3.17 15.34
C LEU A 279 16.32 4.39 14.94
N VAL A 280 17.45 4.15 14.30
CA VAL A 280 18.26 5.18 13.66
C VAL A 280 18.56 4.77 12.23
N THR A 281 18.08 5.51 11.24
CA THR A 281 18.52 5.31 9.85
C THR A 281 19.59 6.34 9.48
N LYS A 282 20.37 6.05 8.44
CA LYS A 282 21.43 6.93 7.92
C LYS A 282 21.31 7.04 6.40
N ALA A 283 22.20 7.86 5.83
CA ALA A 283 22.23 8.11 4.38
C ALA A 283 22.32 6.80 3.57
N GLY A 284 21.55 6.76 2.49
CA GLY A 284 21.45 5.59 1.60
C GLY A 284 20.45 4.53 2.06
N THR A 285 19.74 4.75 3.18
CA THR A 285 18.64 3.86 3.56
C THR A 285 17.36 4.20 2.80
N GLU A 286 16.72 3.18 2.22
CA GLU A 286 15.45 3.26 1.50
C GLU A 286 14.45 2.29 2.12
N VAL A 287 13.22 2.73 2.32
CA VAL A 287 12.10 1.92 2.82
C VAL A 287 10.97 1.98 1.80
N GLY A 288 10.63 0.85 1.20
CA GLY A 288 9.59 0.71 0.18
C GLY A 288 8.17 0.65 0.75
N GLY A 289 8.03 0.31 2.03
CA GLY A 289 6.77 0.35 2.77
C GLY A 289 6.69 1.51 3.77
N ASP A 290 6.01 1.24 4.88
CA ASP A 290 5.76 2.19 5.96
C ASP A 290 6.84 2.11 7.06
N VAL A 291 7.00 3.19 7.81
CA VAL A 291 7.71 3.16 9.10
C VAL A 291 6.70 3.37 10.21
N THR A 292 6.51 2.35 11.05
CA THR A 292 5.53 2.37 12.14
C THR A 292 6.17 2.14 13.50
N GLY A 293 5.61 2.76 14.55
CA GLY A 293 6.12 2.57 15.90
C GLY A 293 5.13 3.01 16.98
N VAL A 294 5.05 2.21 18.05
CA VAL A 294 4.24 2.50 19.23
C VAL A 294 5.11 2.35 20.47
N GLY A 295 5.23 3.42 21.27
CA GLY A 295 5.97 3.40 22.53
C GLY A 295 7.50 3.46 22.38
N ALA A 296 8.01 3.67 21.17
CA ALA A 296 9.45 3.73 20.90
C ALA A 296 10.19 4.72 21.83
N GLN A 297 11.42 4.40 22.20
CA GLN A 297 12.28 5.32 22.92
C GLN A 297 12.75 6.46 22.00
N ALA A 298 13.10 6.18 20.75
CA ALA A 298 13.44 7.21 19.77
C ALA A 298 13.36 6.69 18.34
N VAL A 299 12.95 7.55 17.41
CA VAL A 299 12.96 7.24 15.98
C VAL A 299 13.65 8.38 15.24
N GLN A 300 14.78 8.07 14.60
CA GLN A 300 15.62 9.06 13.95
C GLN A 300 15.87 8.66 12.49
N LEU A 301 15.04 9.18 11.60
CA LEU A 301 15.09 8.93 10.17
C LEU A 301 16.01 9.95 9.49
N TYR A 302 17.32 9.67 9.49
CA TYR A 302 18.28 10.59 8.88
C TYR A 302 18.55 10.24 7.42
N ASN A 303 18.30 11.18 6.51
CA ASN A 303 18.62 11.02 5.08
C ASN A 303 18.01 9.73 4.49
N THR A 304 16.74 9.46 4.80
CA THR A 304 16.04 8.22 4.43
C THR A 304 14.84 8.52 3.58
N ASN A 305 14.69 7.77 2.50
CA ASN A 305 13.49 7.79 1.68
C ASN A 305 12.54 6.71 2.19
N VAL A 306 11.30 7.10 2.46
CA VAL A 306 10.19 6.20 2.80
C VAL A 306 9.17 6.36 1.68
N ALA A 307 8.81 5.28 0.99
CA ALA A 307 7.82 5.33 -0.07
C ALA A 307 6.40 5.41 0.49
N GLY A 308 6.14 4.77 1.63
CA GLY A 308 4.86 4.79 2.34
C GLY A 308 4.73 5.91 3.38
N ASP A 309 3.97 5.62 4.43
CA ASP A 309 3.65 6.48 5.56
C ASP A 309 4.73 6.39 6.67
N VAL A 310 4.81 7.44 7.49
CA VAL A 310 5.51 7.41 8.78
C VAL A 310 4.51 7.67 9.90
N ASP A 311 4.14 6.61 10.62
CA ASP A 311 3.11 6.65 11.67
C ASP A 311 3.72 6.27 13.03
N LEU A 312 3.92 7.28 13.89
CA LEU A 312 4.58 7.13 15.18
C LEU A 312 3.71 7.62 16.33
N SER A 313 3.62 6.79 17.38
CA SER A 313 2.86 7.14 18.58
C SER A 313 3.48 6.68 19.88
N GLY A 314 3.17 7.41 20.96
CA GLY A 314 3.69 7.07 22.30
C GLY A 314 5.21 7.22 22.44
N THR A 315 5.91 7.77 21.45
CA THR A 315 7.38 7.85 21.46
C THR A 315 7.84 8.73 22.61
N THR A 316 8.66 8.19 23.51
CA THR A 316 9.03 8.85 24.77
C THR A 316 10.20 9.81 24.62
N GLY A 317 11.15 9.47 23.75
CA GLY A 317 12.28 10.32 23.37
C GLY A 317 12.13 10.94 21.99
N GLN A 318 13.26 11.26 21.38
CA GLN A 318 13.28 12.17 20.24
C GLN A 318 12.79 11.52 18.95
N ILE A 319 11.93 12.24 18.21
CA ILE A 319 11.62 11.97 16.81
C ILE A 319 12.36 12.96 15.93
N ILE A 320 13.19 12.47 15.01
CA ILE A 320 13.81 13.29 13.96
C ILE A 320 13.49 12.66 12.61
N ILE A 321 12.98 13.45 11.68
CA ILE A 321 12.80 13.05 10.28
C ILE A 321 13.40 14.17 9.43
N GLY A 322 14.45 13.85 8.66
CA GLY A 322 15.15 14.85 7.86
C GLY A 322 16.65 14.62 7.77
N PRO A 323 17.38 15.52 7.11
CA PRO A 323 18.79 15.34 6.92
C PRO A 323 19.60 15.60 8.20
N ASN A 324 20.67 14.82 8.39
CA ASN A 324 21.69 15.13 9.40
C ASN A 324 22.77 16.09 8.88
N THR A 325 22.86 16.24 7.56
CA THR A 325 23.80 17.04 6.77
C THR A 325 23.16 17.28 5.40
N CYS A 326 23.40 18.42 4.75
CA CYS A 326 22.73 18.88 3.52
C CYS A 326 23.09 18.06 2.25
N SER A 327 23.12 16.73 2.32
CA SER A 327 23.62 15.85 1.27
C SER A 327 22.53 15.16 0.44
N VAL A 328 21.30 15.07 0.95
CA VAL A 328 20.13 14.53 0.24
C VAL A 328 18.86 15.20 0.76
N ASP A 329 17.85 15.34 -0.10
CA ASP A 329 16.51 15.77 0.27
C ASP A 329 15.64 14.51 0.49
N PRO A 330 15.42 14.06 1.74
CA PRO A 330 14.65 12.85 2.00
C PRO A 330 13.17 13.02 1.63
N THR A 331 12.57 11.93 1.15
CA THR A 331 11.14 11.88 0.80
C THR A 331 10.35 10.95 1.73
N VAL A 332 9.13 11.34 2.08
CA VAL A 332 8.09 10.44 2.57
C VAL A 332 6.97 10.48 1.54
N GLY A 333 6.76 9.39 0.81
CA GLY A 333 5.80 9.33 -0.30
C GLY A 333 4.35 9.44 0.16
N GLY A 334 4.04 8.96 1.36
CA GLY A 334 2.75 9.12 2.01
C GLY A 334 2.64 10.31 2.95
N SER A 335 1.86 10.13 4.01
CA SER A 335 1.69 11.02 5.14
C SER A 335 2.74 10.77 6.23
N ILE A 336 3.04 11.82 6.99
CA ILE A 336 3.71 11.69 8.30
C ILE A 336 2.66 11.97 9.38
N ARG A 337 2.36 10.98 10.24
CA ARG A 337 1.41 11.15 11.36
C ARG A 337 2.10 10.84 12.67
N LEU A 338 2.29 11.90 13.45
CA LEU A 338 2.91 11.84 14.77
C LEU A 338 1.84 12.16 15.79
N HIS A 339 1.45 11.20 16.61
CA HIS A 339 0.41 11.41 17.60
C HIS A 339 0.72 10.83 18.98
N ASP A 340 0.29 11.52 20.02
CA ASP A 340 0.43 11.06 21.40
C ASP A 340 1.90 10.78 21.81
N ASN A 341 2.87 11.47 21.19
CA ASN A 341 4.30 11.34 21.53
C ASN A 341 4.69 12.31 22.66
N PHE A 342 5.75 12.01 23.41
CA PHE A 342 6.16 12.77 24.60
C PHE A 342 7.50 13.49 24.45
N GLY A 343 8.38 12.98 23.60
CA GLY A 343 9.68 13.60 23.34
C GLY A 343 9.61 14.71 22.28
N SER A 344 10.73 15.41 22.09
CA SER A 344 10.80 16.48 21.09
C SER A 344 10.71 15.93 19.67
N ILE A 345 9.99 16.64 18.81
CA ILE A 345 9.78 16.30 17.41
C ILE A 345 10.46 17.33 16.52
N ALA A 346 11.25 16.86 15.55
CA ALA A 346 11.81 17.67 14.49
C ALA A 346 11.55 17.02 13.12
N VAL A 347 10.82 17.70 12.25
CA VAL A 347 10.65 17.33 10.83
C VAL A 347 11.26 18.46 10.00
N CYS A 348 12.33 18.15 9.28
CA CYS A 348 13.20 19.15 8.66
C CYS A 348 13.53 18.78 7.22
N GLN A 349 13.32 19.69 6.26
CA GLN A 349 13.74 19.52 4.87
C GLN A 349 13.27 18.19 4.24
N VAL A 350 12.04 17.78 4.54
CA VAL A 350 11.42 16.58 3.99
C VAL A 350 10.40 16.97 2.92
N SER A 351 10.35 16.23 1.82
CA SER A 351 9.22 16.27 0.88
C SER A 351 8.20 15.20 1.28
N VAL A 352 7.01 15.63 1.69
CA VAL A 352 5.89 14.79 2.13
C VAL A 352 4.84 14.74 1.02
N GLY A 353 4.59 13.54 0.48
CA GLY A 353 3.72 13.33 -0.68
C GLY A 353 2.22 13.47 -0.37
N GLU A 354 1.83 13.41 0.90
CA GLU A 354 0.46 13.72 1.35
C GLU A 354 0.43 14.77 2.48
N ARG A 355 0.03 14.35 3.69
CA ARG A 355 -0.25 15.23 4.83
C ARG A 355 0.84 15.10 5.89
N LEU A 356 1.16 16.23 6.53
CA LEU A 356 1.97 16.26 7.74
C LEU A 356 1.06 16.56 8.93
N VAL A 357 0.88 15.58 9.81
CA VAL A 357 -0.12 15.61 10.90
C VAL A 357 0.55 15.40 12.25
N LEU A 358 0.46 16.40 13.12
CA LEU A 358 0.94 16.34 14.50
C LEU A 358 -0.23 16.57 15.45
N ARG A 359 -0.61 15.53 16.21
CA ARG A 359 -1.77 15.57 17.11
C ARG A 359 -1.45 15.08 18.52
N ARG A 360 -1.89 15.81 19.55
CA ARG A 360 -1.77 15.38 20.95
C ARG A 360 -0.33 15.02 21.38
N ASN A 361 0.67 15.58 20.72
CA ASN A 361 2.06 15.40 21.14
C ASN A 361 2.38 16.34 22.31
N GLN A 362 3.30 15.91 23.15
CA GLN A 362 3.91 16.68 24.22
C GLN A 362 5.37 16.97 23.83
N GLY A 363 5.94 18.04 24.39
CA GLY A 363 7.32 18.44 24.13
C GLY A 363 7.46 19.51 23.04
N SER A 364 8.70 19.78 22.63
CA SER A 364 8.96 20.81 21.61
C SER A 364 8.77 20.25 20.22
N ILE A 365 8.07 20.98 19.36
CA ILE A 365 7.83 20.62 17.95
C ILE A 365 8.52 21.64 17.05
N GLY A 366 9.28 21.14 16.08
CA GLY A 366 9.91 21.94 15.04
C GLY A 366 9.63 21.38 13.66
N LEU A 367 8.97 22.17 12.81
CA LEU A 367 8.69 21.85 11.41
C LEU A 367 9.39 22.88 10.54
N PHE A 368 10.49 22.48 9.89
CA PHE A 368 11.42 23.38 9.25
C PHE A 368 11.62 23.04 7.77
N ALA A 369 11.33 23.99 6.88
CA ALA A 369 11.67 23.89 5.46
C ALA A 369 11.15 22.62 4.75
N ASN A 370 9.99 22.10 5.17
CA ASN A 370 9.38 20.94 4.53
C ASN A 370 8.54 21.35 3.31
N ILE A 371 8.37 20.43 2.37
CA ILE A 371 7.42 20.54 1.26
C ILE A 371 6.29 19.56 1.56
N VAL A 372 5.06 20.04 1.67
CA VAL A 372 3.87 19.21 1.96
C VAL A 372 2.92 19.34 0.78
N ALA A 373 2.69 18.22 0.09
CA ALA A 373 1.87 18.18 -1.11
C ALA A 373 0.38 18.41 -0.81
N GLU A 374 -0.09 18.07 0.40
CA GLU A 374 -1.43 18.40 0.85
C GLU A 374 -1.42 19.36 2.03
N ASN A 375 -1.87 18.91 3.20
CA ASN A 375 -2.21 19.75 4.34
C ASN A 375 -1.23 19.55 5.48
N LEU A 376 -0.89 20.65 6.13
CA LEU A 376 -0.13 20.65 7.39
C LEU A 376 -1.09 20.88 8.56
N ILE A 377 -1.19 19.91 9.46
CA ILE A 377 -2.12 19.93 10.59
C ILE A 377 -1.34 19.78 11.89
N VAL A 378 -1.39 20.80 12.74
CA VAL A 378 -0.78 20.81 14.08
C VAL A 378 -1.88 21.10 15.09
N SER A 379 -2.41 20.07 15.74
CA SER A 379 -3.54 20.25 16.66
C SER A 379 -3.41 19.55 18.00
N ASP A 380 -4.02 20.16 19.03
CA ASP A 380 -4.18 19.55 20.34
C ASP A 380 -2.83 19.19 21.02
N ASN A 381 -1.72 19.80 20.62
CA ASN A 381 -0.40 19.52 21.18
C ASN A 381 -0.12 20.38 22.42
N THR A 382 0.71 19.87 23.32
CA THR A 382 1.20 20.58 24.50
C THR A 382 2.72 20.61 24.57
N GLY A 383 3.30 21.51 25.36
CA GLY A 383 4.74 21.51 25.59
C GLY A 383 5.38 22.90 25.57
N PRO A 384 6.72 22.99 25.50
CA PRO A 384 7.40 24.27 25.58
C PRO A 384 7.13 25.16 24.38
N ALA A 385 7.35 24.64 23.16
CA ALA A 385 7.28 25.43 21.96
C ALA A 385 6.91 24.64 20.71
N ILE A 386 6.21 25.30 19.79
CA ILE A 386 5.96 24.84 18.42
C ILE A 386 6.53 25.89 17.48
N ARG A 387 7.38 25.47 16.55
CA ARG A 387 7.98 26.31 15.51
C ARG A 387 7.66 25.73 14.14
N ILE A 388 6.85 26.43 13.37
CA ILE A 388 6.50 26.09 11.99
C ILE A 388 7.18 27.14 11.10
N ARG A 389 8.29 26.79 10.46
CA ARG A 389 9.10 27.76 9.70
C ARG A 389 9.54 27.29 8.33
N GLY A 390 9.42 28.16 7.33
CA GLY A 390 10.00 27.90 6.01
C GLY A 390 9.30 26.81 5.20
N ASN A 391 8.14 26.29 5.64
CA ASN A 391 7.49 25.18 4.96
C ASN A 391 6.72 25.67 3.73
N THR A 392 6.68 24.86 2.68
CA THR A 392 5.83 25.04 1.50
C THR A 392 4.67 24.04 1.59
N VAL A 393 3.43 24.50 1.55
CA VAL A 393 2.23 23.68 1.74
C VAL A 393 1.25 23.97 0.61
N SER A 394 0.95 22.97 -0.21
CA SER A 394 0.06 23.16 -1.38
C SER A 394 -1.43 23.18 -1.01
N GLY A 395 -1.78 22.61 0.14
CA GLY A 395 -3.10 22.70 0.75
C GLY A 395 -3.19 23.80 1.81
N TYR A 396 -3.90 23.52 2.90
CA TYR A 396 -4.04 24.45 4.02
C TYR A 396 -3.11 24.11 5.18
N VAL A 397 -2.84 25.12 6.01
CA VAL A 397 -2.22 24.96 7.32
C VAL A 397 -3.28 25.14 8.41
N LEU A 398 -3.46 24.13 9.26
CA LEU A 398 -4.33 24.19 10.44
C LEU A 398 -3.50 24.09 11.72
N VAL A 399 -3.52 25.16 12.51
CA VAL A 399 -2.91 25.20 13.85
C VAL A 399 -4.00 25.40 14.88
N ASN A 400 -4.38 24.34 15.59
CA ASN A 400 -5.63 24.34 16.35
C ASN A 400 -5.50 23.74 17.76
N ARG A 401 -6.00 24.44 18.78
CA ARG A 401 -6.06 23.96 20.17
C ARG A 401 -4.71 23.51 20.76
N ASN A 402 -3.61 24.15 20.37
CA ASN A 402 -2.30 23.87 20.98
C ASN A 402 -2.11 24.68 22.26
N THR A 403 -1.59 24.07 23.32
CA THR A 403 -1.38 24.69 24.64
C THR A 403 0.09 24.61 25.06
N LEU A 404 0.82 25.71 24.94
CA LEU A 404 2.26 25.78 25.11
C LEU A 404 2.65 26.72 26.24
N THR A 405 3.79 26.46 26.86
CA THR A 405 4.30 27.27 27.97
C THR A 405 5.18 28.44 27.54
N GLU A 406 5.74 28.40 26.31
CA GLU A 406 6.68 29.44 25.85
C GLU A 406 6.25 30.08 24.53
N LEU A 407 6.18 29.32 23.43
CA LEU A 407 6.14 29.90 22.09
C LEU A 407 5.36 29.07 21.10
N LEU A 408 4.40 29.70 20.43
CA LEU A 408 3.85 29.24 19.16
C LEU A 408 4.30 30.19 18.05
N ALA A 409 5.17 29.74 17.14
CA ALA A 409 5.70 30.58 16.06
C ALA A 409 5.41 29.98 14.68
N ILE A 410 4.79 30.78 13.80
CA ILE A 410 4.46 30.41 12.42
C ILE A 410 5.13 31.43 11.49
N ARG A 411 6.31 31.12 10.94
CA ARG A 411 7.13 32.14 10.27
C ARG A 411 7.70 31.70 8.92
N GLY A 412 7.55 32.52 7.89
CA GLY A 412 8.25 32.27 6.63
C GLY A 412 7.69 31.11 5.83
N ASN A 413 6.44 30.71 6.05
CA ASN A 413 5.83 29.60 5.32
C ASN A 413 5.16 30.10 4.03
N ASP A 414 5.15 29.27 2.99
CA ASP A 414 4.38 29.46 1.78
C ASP A 414 3.18 28.50 1.79
N VAL A 415 1.97 29.04 1.86
CA VAL A 415 0.72 28.28 2.02
C VAL A 415 -0.18 28.63 0.85
N ALA A 416 -0.39 27.70 -0.07
CA ALA A 416 -1.25 27.95 -1.22
C ALA A 416 -2.74 28.07 -0.83
N GLY A 417 -3.18 27.32 0.19
CA GLY A 417 -4.52 27.39 0.76
C GLY A 417 -4.64 28.36 1.94
N ASP A 418 -5.52 28.03 2.87
CA ASP A 418 -5.77 28.86 4.06
C ASP A 418 -4.73 28.66 5.15
N LEU A 419 -4.47 29.73 5.90
CA LEU A 419 -3.79 29.67 7.19
C LEU A 419 -4.83 29.83 8.32
N ARG A 420 -5.10 28.74 9.03
CA ARG A 420 -6.19 28.64 10.01
C ARG A 420 -5.65 28.44 11.43
N CYS A 421 -5.89 29.41 12.31
CA CYS A 421 -5.40 29.36 13.68
C CYS A 421 -6.52 29.55 14.71
N PHE A 422 -6.84 28.52 15.49
CA PHE A 422 -7.95 28.57 16.44
C PHE A 422 -7.60 27.97 17.80
N GLY A 423 -8.06 28.61 18.89
CA GLY A 423 -7.98 28.07 20.23
C GLY A 423 -6.57 27.77 20.77
N ASN A 424 -5.52 28.37 20.21
CA ASN A 424 -4.14 28.16 20.67
C ASN A 424 -3.81 29.07 21.85
N THR A 425 -3.01 28.58 22.79
CA THR A 425 -2.48 29.34 23.92
C THR A 425 -0.98 29.07 24.03
N PRO A 426 -0.09 30.08 23.93
CA PRO A 426 -0.38 31.47 23.59
C PRO A 426 -0.89 31.60 22.14
N SER A 427 -1.47 32.76 21.81
CA SER A 427 -1.78 33.09 20.41
C SER A 427 -0.52 32.97 19.54
N PRO A 428 -0.62 32.47 18.30
CA PRO A 428 0.54 32.30 17.43
C PRO A 428 1.23 33.63 17.12
N MET A 429 2.54 33.69 17.29
CA MET A 429 3.37 34.73 16.67
C MET A 429 3.58 34.36 15.21
N HIS A 430 2.84 35.01 14.30
CA HIS A 430 2.96 34.78 12.87
C HIS A 430 3.65 35.95 12.17
N SER A 431 4.57 35.67 11.22
CA SER A 431 5.20 36.70 10.39
C SER A 431 5.82 36.13 9.12
N ARG A 432 5.89 36.95 8.06
CA ARG A 432 6.47 36.62 6.76
C ARG A 432 5.89 35.35 6.10
N ASN A 433 4.62 35.01 6.33
CA ASN A 433 3.99 33.90 5.63
C ASN A 433 3.34 34.39 4.33
N THR A 434 3.58 33.69 3.23
CA THR A 434 2.81 33.85 2.01
C THR A 434 1.58 32.96 2.13
N VAL A 435 0.37 33.53 1.96
CA VAL A 435 -0.90 32.80 2.07
C VAL A 435 -1.73 33.11 0.84
N GLY A 436 -1.99 32.09 0.02
CA GLY A 436 -2.81 32.20 -1.19
C GLY A 436 -4.32 32.24 -0.91
N GLY A 437 -4.76 31.61 0.18
CA GLY A 437 -6.13 31.63 0.67
C GLY A 437 -6.40 32.67 1.76
N LEU A 438 -7.29 32.34 2.70
CA LEU A 438 -7.66 33.21 3.81
C LEU A 438 -6.78 32.99 5.04
N ARG A 439 -6.61 34.07 5.81
CA ARG A 439 -6.08 34.03 7.17
C ARG A 439 -7.24 34.04 8.16
N LEU A 440 -7.34 33.02 9.00
CA LEU A 440 -8.49 32.83 9.90
C LEU A 440 -8.07 32.74 11.37
N GLY A 441 -8.94 33.27 12.24
CA GLY A 441 -8.80 33.21 13.69
C GLY A 441 -7.61 34.01 14.22
N GLN A 442 -6.80 33.41 15.08
CA GLN A 442 -5.65 34.06 15.73
C GLN A 442 -4.49 34.39 14.78
N CYS A 443 -4.60 34.04 13.50
CA CYS A 443 -3.63 34.39 12.45
C CYS A 443 -4.18 35.41 11.44
N SER A 444 -5.35 36.01 11.73
CA SER A 444 -6.05 36.92 10.81
C SER A 444 -5.45 38.32 10.74
N ASP A 445 -4.70 38.75 11.75
CA ASP A 445 -4.06 40.07 11.75
C ASP A 445 -2.98 40.16 10.65
N PRO A 446 -2.79 41.34 10.03
CA PRO A 446 -1.68 41.57 9.12
C PRO A 446 -0.32 41.45 9.85
N GLU A 447 0.69 40.94 9.13
CA GLU A 447 1.98 40.50 9.69
C GLU A 447 2.97 41.60 10.11
#